data_AF-A0A9D6G8Q1-F1
#
_entry.id   AF-A0A9D6G8Q1-F1
#
_cell.length_a   1.000
_cell.length_b   1.000
_cell.length_c   1.000
_cell.angle_alpha   90.00
_cell.angle_beta   90.00
_cell.angle_gamma   90.00
#
_symmetry.space_group_name_H-M   'P 1'
#
loop_
_entity.id
_entity.type
_entity.pdbx_description
1 polymer ?
#
loop_
_entity_poly.entity_id
_entity_poly.type
_entity_poly.pdbx_seq_one_letter_code
_entity_poly.pdbx_strand_id
1 'polypeptide(L)'
;MTTLEVTLELPDSLAKEAQQAGLLMPEELERLVREALRAKRVERLSKAREKLAAEPLPPMTAEEIQAEIDAYRAQVRCASGT
;
A
#
# COMPACT_ATOMS: atom_id res chain seq x y z
N MET A 1 -4.50 19.49 -6.62
CA MET A 1 -3.93 19.46 -5.26
C MET A 1 -5.08 19.50 -4.27
N THR A 2 -4.92 18.84 -3.13
CA THR A 2 -5.91 18.88 -2.04
C THR A 2 -5.20 19.44 -0.82
N THR A 3 -5.78 20.48 -0.21
CA THR A 3 -5.25 21.09 1.01
C THR A 3 -5.96 20.49 2.22
N LEU A 4 -5.20 20.13 3.24
CA LEU A 4 -5.70 19.56 4.49
C LEU A 4 -5.10 20.34 5.65
N GLU A 5 -5.92 20.68 6.64
CA GLU A 5 -5.47 21.22 7.92
C GLU A 5 -5.26 20.06 8.89
N VAL A 6 -4.08 20.00 9.53
CA VAL A 6 -3.72 18.94 10.45
C VAL A 6 -3.22 19.56 11.75
N THR A 7 -3.83 19.16 12.87
CA THR A 7 -3.32 19.47 14.21
C THR A 7 -2.41 18.34 14.67
N LEU A 8 -1.18 18.68 15.06
CA LEU A 8 -0.16 17.74 15.52
C LEU A 8 0.22 18.09 16.96
N GLU A 9 0.12 17.12 17.86
CA GLU A 9 0.68 17.23 19.21
C GLU A 9 2.06 16.59 19.23
N LEU A 10 3.08 17.42 19.48
CA LEU A 10 4.48 17.00 19.54
C LEU A 10 5.08 17.55 20.84
N PRO A 11 6.04 16.83 21.45
CA PRO A 11 6.83 17.41 22.54
C PRO A 11 7.52 18.70 22.07
N ASP A 12 7.51 19.74 22.91
CA ASP A 12 8.06 21.07 22.57
C ASP A 12 9.48 21.04 22.01
N SER A 13 10.33 20.17 22.55
CA SER A 13 11.71 20.01 22.07
C SER A 13 11.76 19.51 20.63
N LEU A 14 10.94 18.49 20.33
CA LEU A 14 10.84 17.90 19.00
C LEU A 14 10.20 18.86 18.00
N ALA A 15 9.16 19.58 18.42
CA ALA A 15 8.50 20.58 17.58
C ALA A 15 9.49 21.69 17.16
N LYS A 16 10.28 22.21 18.11
CA LYS A 16 11.31 23.23 17.84
C LYS A 16 12.39 22.71 16.91
N GLU A 17 12.90 21.51 17.16
CA GLU A 17 13.92 20.88 16.32
C GLU A 17 13.40 20.65 14.89
N ALA A 18 12.21 20.06 14.75
CA ALA A 18 11.60 19.80 13.45
C ALA A 18 11.31 21.10 12.69
N GLN A 19 10.88 22.15 13.37
CA GLN A 19 10.67 23.47 12.78
C GLN A 19 12.00 24.09 12.30
N GLN A 20 13.05 24.04 13.13
CA GLN A 20 14.38 24.55 12.78
C GLN A 20 15.00 23.78 11.60
N ALA A 21 14.74 22.47 11.53
CA ALA A 21 15.15 21.63 10.42
C ALA A 21 14.29 21.80 9.15
N GLY A 22 13.22 22.60 9.19
CA GLY A 22 12.31 22.82 8.07
C GLY A 22 11.37 21.63 7.78
N LEU A 23 11.36 20.59 8.62
CA LEU A 23 10.55 19.39 8.41
C LEU A 23 9.05 19.64 8.47
N LEU A 24 8.62 20.74 9.10
CA LEU A 24 7.21 21.15 9.21
C LEU A 24 6.75 22.04 8.05
N MET A 25 7.58 22.27 7.04
CA MET A 25 7.16 22.98 5.82
C MET A 25 6.27 22.07 4.95
N PRO A 26 5.28 22.62 4.22
CA PRO A 26 4.35 21.82 3.42
C PRO A 26 5.02 20.84 2.45
N GLU A 27 6.11 21.26 1.80
CA GLU A 27 6.84 20.45 0.82
C GLU A 27 7.56 19.27 1.48
N GLU A 28 8.15 19.48 2.65
CA GLU A 28 8.81 18.43 3.43
C GLU A 28 7.78 17.47 4.02
N LEU A 29 6.65 17.97 4.52
CA LEU A 29 5.55 17.14 4.98
C LEU A 29 4.98 16.27 3.84
N GLU A 30 4.83 16.81 2.62
CA GLU A 30 4.43 16.02 1.45
C GLU A 30 5.44 14.89 1.19
N ARG A 31 6.74 15.22 1.20
CA ARG A 31 7.81 14.26 0.98
C ARG A 31 7.77 13.14 2.03
N LEU A 32 7.66 13.50 3.31
CA LEU A 32 7.57 12.55 4.43
C LEU A 32 6.35 11.63 4.30
N VAL A 33 5.17 12.17 3.96
CA VAL A 33 3.95 11.37 3.76
C VAL A 33 4.15 10.40 2.59
N ARG A 34 4.74 10.85 1.49
CA ARG A 34 5.00 10.02 0.31
C ARG A 34 5.96 8.87 0.62
N GLU A 35 7.04 9.15 1.36
CA GLU A 35 8.01 8.16 1.80
C GLU A 35 7.38 7.13 2.75
N ALA A 36 6.60 7.60 3.73
CA ALA A 36 5.87 6.72 4.66
C ALA A 36 4.89 5.79 3.92
N LEU A 37 4.18 6.30 2.90
CA LEU A 37 3.30 5.49 2.06
C LEU A 37 4.07 4.45 1.24
N ARG A 38 5.25 4.80 0.72
CA ARG A 38 6.12 3.84 0.00
C ARG A 38 6.58 2.72 0.94
N ALA A 39 7.05 3.06 2.14
CA ALA A 39 7.47 2.09 3.14
C ALA A 39 6.32 1.13 3.50
N LYS A 40 5.12 1.66 3.79
CA LYS A 40 3.92 0.84 4.09
C LYS A 40 3.53 -0.11 2.95
N ARG A 41 3.73 0.28 1.67
CA ARG A 41 3.48 -0.60 0.53
C ARG A 41 4.46 -1.78 0.49
N VAL A 42 5.74 -1.51 0.72
CA VAL A 42 6.78 -2.55 0.78
C VAL A 42 6.54 -3.49 1.98
N GLU A 43 6.20 -2.93 3.13
CA GLU A 43 5.85 -3.71 4.33
C GLU A 43 4.66 -4.64 4.07
N ARG A 44 3.60 -4.13 3.41
CA ARG A 44 2.43 -4.94 3.04
C ARG A 44 2.81 -6.11 2.12
N LEU A 45 3.64 -5.85 1.11
CA LEU A 45 4.12 -6.91 0.22
C LEU A 45 4.93 -7.95 0.99
N SER A 46 5.81 -7.50 1.88
CA SER A 46 6.65 -8.40 2.69
C SER A 46 5.80 -9.29 3.58
N LYS A 47 4.82 -8.73 4.29
CA LYS A 47 3.85 -9.48 5.10
C LYS A 47 3.04 -10.49 4.29
N ALA A 48 2.62 -10.13 3.07
CA ALA A 48 1.92 -11.07 2.19
C ALA A 48 2.82 -12.25 1.78
N ARG A 49 4.10 -11.98 1.50
CA ARG A 49 5.08 -13.03 1.18
C ARG A 49 5.35 -13.94 2.38
N GLU A 50 5.51 -13.37 3.57
CA GLU A 50 5.67 -14.15 4.81
C GLU A 50 4.48 -15.07 5.06
N LYS A 51 3.25 -14.57 4.87
CA LYS A 51 2.04 -15.38 5.00
C LYS A 51 2.00 -16.55 4.01
N LEU A 52 2.33 -16.31 2.74
CA LEU A 52 2.39 -17.35 1.72
C LEU A 52 3.50 -18.38 1.96
N ALA A 53 4.63 -17.95 2.55
CA ALA A 53 5.73 -18.84 2.88
C ALA A 53 5.43 -19.71 4.11
N ALA A 54 4.68 -19.19 5.08
CA ALA A 54 4.28 -19.93 6.28
C ALA A 54 3.28 -21.06 5.96
N GLU A 55 2.38 -20.83 5.00
CA GLU A 55 1.36 -21.79 4.56
C GLU A 55 1.42 -21.92 3.03
N PRO A 56 2.39 -22.68 2.48
CA PRO A 56 2.53 -22.81 1.05
C PRO A 56 1.34 -23.57 0.45
N LEU A 57 0.71 -22.98 -0.55
CA LEU A 57 -0.32 -23.65 -1.35
C LEU A 57 0.33 -24.69 -2.27
N PRO A 58 -0.37 -25.79 -2.59
CA PRO A 58 0.11 -26.74 -3.58
C PRO A 58 0.33 -26.03 -4.93
N PRO A 59 1.42 -26.37 -5.65
CA PRO A 59 1.68 -25.77 -6.94
C PRO A 59 0.60 -26.22 -7.94
N MET A 60 0.12 -25.27 -8.73
CA MET A 60 -0.79 -25.54 -9.86
C MET A 60 0.01 -25.65 -11.16
N THR A 61 -0.44 -26.48 -12.10
CA THR A 61 0.14 -26.51 -13.44
C THR A 61 -0.30 -25.30 -14.27
N ALA A 62 0.39 -25.02 -15.38
CA ALA A 62 0.01 -23.94 -16.27
C ALA A 62 -1.40 -24.14 -16.86
N GLU A 63 -1.76 -25.39 -17.14
CA GLU A 63 -3.08 -25.77 -17.65
C GLU A 63 -4.19 -25.50 -16.61
N GLU A 64 -3.95 -25.86 -15.35
CA GLU A 64 -4.89 -25.61 -14.25
C GLU A 64 -5.10 -24.10 -14.03
N ILE A 65 -4.02 -23.32 -14.05
CA ILE A 65 -4.09 -21.85 -13.96
C ILE A 65 -4.91 -21.27 -15.12
N GLN A 66 -4.68 -21.75 -16.35
CA GLN A 66 -5.38 -21.26 -17.54
C GLN A 66 -6.89 -21.59 -17.47
N ALA A 67 -7.23 -22.80 -17.02
CA ALA A 67 -8.62 -23.22 -16.85
C ALA A 67 -9.38 -22.33 -15.85
N GLU A 68 -8.78 -21.99 -14.71
CA GLU A 68 -9.36 -21.07 -13.72
C GLU A 68 -9.55 -19.66 -14.27
N ILE A 69 -8.55 -19.13 -14.99
CA ILE A 69 -8.65 -17.81 -15.63
C ILE A 69 -9.80 -17.77 -16.65
N ASP A 70 -9.93 -18.82 -17.46
CA ASP A 70 -10.98 -18.89 -18.49
C ASP A 70 -12.38 -19.03 -17.88
N ALA A 71 -12.51 -19.82 -16.81
CA ALA A 71 -13.75 -19.94 -16.04
C ALA A 71 -14.17 -18.59 -15.44
N TYR A 72 -13.26 -17.86 -14.79
CA TYR A 72 -13.54 -16.53 -14.25
C TYR A 72 -13.95 -15.54 -15.35
N ARG A 73 -13.23 -15.50 -16.47
CA ARG A 73 -13.56 -14.62 -17.60
C ARG A 73 -14.90 -14.95 -18.23
N ALA A 74 -15.26 -16.23 -18.30
CA ALA A 74 -16.58 -16.66 -18.77
C ALA A 74 -17.69 -16.14 -17.85
N GLN A 75 -17.52 -16.25 -16.53
CA GLN A 75 -18.47 -15.71 -15.55
C GLN A 75 -18.65 -14.20 -15.69
N VAL A 76 -17.55 -13.43 -15.80
CA VAL A 76 -17.61 -11.97 -15.99
C VAL A 76 -18.33 -11.59 -17.28
N ARG A 77 -18.08 -12.31 -18.39
CA ARG A 77 -18.78 -12.07 -19.66
C ARG A 77 -20.27 -12.36 -19.57
N CYS A 78 -20.66 -13.44 -18.90
CA CYS A 78 -22.06 -13.77 -18.68
C CYS A 78 -22.77 -12.72 -17.78
N ALA A 79 -22.09 -12.21 -16.75
CA ALA A 79 -22.62 -11.20 -15.85
C ALA A 79 -22.70 -9.78 -16.46
N SER A 80 -21.89 -9.48 -17.49
CA SER A 80 -21.88 -8.18 -18.17
C SER A 80 -22.85 -8.09 -19.36
N GLY A 81 -23.54 -9.19 -19.68
CA GLY A 81 -24.50 -9.30 -20.80
C GLY A 81 -25.97 -9.10 -20.41
N THR A 82 -26.24 -8.63 -19.19
CA THR A 82 -27.54 -8.17 -18.68
C THR A 82 -27.49 -6.68 -18.37
#